data_AF-A0A524GMB4-F1
#
_entry.id   AF-A0A524GMB4-F1
#
_cell.length_a   1.000
_cell.length_b   1.000
_cell.length_c   1.000
_cell.angle_alpha   90.00
_cell.angle_beta   90.00
_cell.angle_gamma   90.00
#
_symmetry.space_group_name_H-M   'P 1'
#
loop_
_entity.id
_entity.type
_entity.pdbx_description
1 polymer ?
#
loop_
_entity_poly.entity_id
_entity_poly.type
_entity_poly.pdbx_seq_one_letter_code
_entity_poly.pdbx_strand_id
1 'polypeptide(L)'
;MSHSVDETYVIYDETWRKARKQHRCDACNEPISVGHQYARVFILFDGEKSNRKRCARCQRIHEHLRTVDKYGDTWPDENLACGQSYEDEWGECPPEIAALAFALPGEVDKPT
;
A
#
# COMPACT_ATOMS: atom_id res chain seq x y z
N MET A 1 -3.57 8.65 8.87
CA MET A 1 -4.05 9.98 8.44
C MET A 1 -3.68 10.14 6.98
N SER A 2 -4.65 10.45 6.11
CA SER A 2 -4.35 10.90 4.75
C SER A 2 -3.69 12.29 4.82
N HIS A 3 -2.71 12.54 3.95
CA HIS A 3 -1.97 13.81 3.93
C HIS A 3 -2.43 14.67 2.74
N SER A 4 -2.59 15.97 2.97
CA SER A 4 -2.91 16.94 1.90
C SER A 4 -1.74 17.08 0.94
N VAL A 5 -2.00 17.25 -0.36
CA VAL A 5 -0.93 17.28 -1.38
C VAL A 5 -0.10 18.58 -1.36
N ASP A 6 -0.56 19.64 -0.71
CA ASP A 6 0.29 20.79 -0.41
C ASP A 6 1.34 20.51 0.70
N GLU A 7 1.22 19.39 1.40
CA GLU A 7 2.23 18.81 2.32
C GLU A 7 2.79 17.50 1.72
N THR A 8 3.18 17.52 0.43
CA THR A 8 3.69 16.30 -0.24
C THR A 8 4.97 15.80 0.43
N TYR A 9 5.13 14.47 0.48
CA TYR A 9 6.39 13.82 0.82
C TYR A 9 7.58 14.47 0.12
N VAL A 10 8.59 14.87 0.91
CA VAL A 10 9.87 15.38 0.37
C VAL A 10 10.54 14.30 -0.47
N ILE A 11 10.41 13.03 -0.06
CA ILE A 11 10.86 11.86 -0.81
C ILE A 11 9.85 10.73 -0.65
N TYR A 12 9.47 10.12 -1.77
CA TYR A 12 8.78 8.84 -1.83
C TYR A 12 9.57 7.89 -2.74
N ASP A 13 10.25 6.90 -2.16
CA ASP A 13 11.03 5.90 -2.91
C ASP A 13 10.42 4.51 -2.69
N GLU A 14 9.99 3.90 -3.78
CA GLU A 14 9.33 2.59 -3.77
C GLU A 14 10.20 1.57 -4.49
N THR A 15 10.53 0.46 -3.82
CA THR A 15 11.28 -0.64 -4.45
C THR A 15 10.64 -2.00 -4.17
N TRP A 16 10.42 -2.78 -5.22
CA TRP A 16 10.01 -4.17 -5.12
C TRP A 16 11.18 -5.10 -4.76
N ARG A 17 10.98 -5.98 -3.78
CA ARG A 17 12.01 -6.89 -3.24
C ARG A 17 11.44 -8.30 -3.05
N LYS A 18 12.25 -9.33 -3.28
CA LYS A 18 11.94 -10.72 -2.88
C LYS A 18 12.37 -10.93 -1.43
N ALA A 19 11.47 -11.39 -0.58
CA ALA A 19 11.70 -11.64 0.84
C ALA A 19 12.75 -12.74 1.03
N ARG A 20 13.88 -12.38 1.66
CA ARG A 20 14.95 -13.32 2.03
C ARG A 20 14.73 -13.97 3.40
N LYS A 21 13.85 -13.38 4.20
CA LYS A 21 13.38 -13.87 5.51
C LYS A 21 11.91 -13.49 5.67
N GLN A 22 11.21 -14.10 6.62
CA GLN A 22 9.83 -13.74 6.90
C GLN A 22 9.75 -12.28 7.39
N HIS A 23 8.78 -11.55 6.86
CA HIS A 23 8.45 -10.19 7.28
C HIS A 23 6.98 -10.10 7.69
N ARG A 24 6.57 -8.95 8.19
CA ARG A 24 5.16 -8.58 8.34
C ARG A 24 4.87 -7.40 7.42
N CYS A 25 3.69 -7.41 6.81
CA CYS A 25 3.17 -6.27 6.08
C CYS A 25 2.76 -5.20 7.09
N ASP A 26 3.24 -3.96 6.93
CA ASP A 26 2.93 -2.87 7.84
C ASP A 26 1.47 -2.37 7.69
N ALA A 27 0.81 -2.69 6.57
CA ALA A 27 -0.59 -2.33 6.33
C ALA A 27 -1.59 -3.34 6.93
N CYS A 28 -1.48 -4.61 6.55
CA CYS A 28 -2.44 -5.65 7.00
C CYS A 28 -1.94 -6.54 8.13
N ASN A 29 -0.70 -6.34 8.60
CA ASN A 29 -0.03 -7.15 9.64
C ASN A 29 0.16 -8.65 9.33
N GLU A 30 -0.28 -9.11 8.17
CA GLU A 30 -0.11 -10.49 7.70
C GLU A 30 1.36 -10.82 7.40
N PRO A 31 1.76 -12.10 7.56
CA PRO A 31 3.12 -12.52 7.26
C PRO A 31 3.40 -12.48 5.75
N ILE A 32 4.58 -11.97 5.41
CA ILE A 32 5.17 -12.07 4.07
C ILE A 32 6.19 -13.20 4.13
N SER A 33 5.86 -14.33 3.52
CA SER A 33 6.69 -15.53 3.52
C SER A 33 7.98 -15.34 2.72
N VAL A 34 8.99 -16.15 3.05
CA VAL A 34 10.25 -16.18 2.30
C VAL A 34 9.95 -16.53 0.83
N GLY A 35 10.60 -15.81 -0.08
CA GLY A 35 10.38 -15.97 -1.52
C GLY A 35 9.27 -15.11 -2.10
N HIS A 36 8.41 -14.50 -1.29
CA HIS A 36 7.36 -13.60 -1.79
C HIS A 36 7.92 -12.20 -2.04
N GLN A 37 7.37 -11.50 -3.01
CA GLN A 37 7.60 -10.11 -3.34
C GLN A 37 6.83 -9.20 -2.39
N TYR A 38 7.49 -8.11 -2.03
CA TYR A 38 6.90 -7.03 -1.25
C TYR A 38 7.49 -5.70 -1.71
N ALA A 39 6.73 -4.63 -1.56
CA ALA A 39 7.21 -3.28 -1.76
C ALA A 39 7.85 -2.77 -0.46
N ARG A 40 9.07 -2.25 -0.57
CA ARG A 40 9.71 -1.44 0.46
C ARG A 40 9.54 0.01 0.07
N VAL A 41 8.87 0.78 0.92
CA VAL A 41 8.61 2.20 0.71
C VAL A 41 9.46 2.99 1.70
N PHE A 42 10.25 3.92 1.20
CA PHE A 42 10.97 4.90 2.00
C PHE A 42 10.32 6.27 1.82
N ILE A 43 10.03 6.91 2.95
CA ILE A 43 9.27 8.15 3.00
C ILE A 43 10.07 9.16 3.83
N LEU A 44 10.22 10.38 3.31
CA LEU A 44 10.70 11.54 4.06
C LEU A 44 9.57 12.57 4.12
N PHE A 45 9.06 12.83 5.32
CA PHE A 45 8.00 13.81 5.56
C PHE A 45 8.36 14.64 6.78
N ASP A 46 8.26 15.97 6.68
CA ASP A 46 8.57 16.90 7.78
C ASP A 46 9.91 16.60 8.52
N GLY A 47 10.95 16.23 7.75
CA GLY A 47 12.26 15.84 8.29
C GLY A 47 12.34 14.45 8.91
N GLU A 48 11.21 13.75 9.09
CA GLU A 48 11.13 12.39 9.59
C GLU A 48 11.24 11.34 8.47
N LYS A 49 12.09 10.33 8.72
CA LYS A 49 12.31 9.22 7.80
C LYS A 49 11.53 8.00 8.25
N SER A 50 10.68 7.45 7.38
CA SER A 50 9.97 6.20 7.61
C SER A 50 10.32 5.15 6.57
N ASN A 51 10.36 3.89 6.99
CA ASN A 51 10.49 2.74 6.09
C ASN A 51 9.32 1.79 6.33
N ARG A 52 8.55 1.51 5.29
CA ARG A 52 7.40 0.62 5.31
C ARG A 52 7.62 -0.59 4.40
N LYS A 53 6.99 -1.71 4.73
CA LYS A 53 6.93 -2.94 3.94
C LYS A 53 5.48 -3.26 3.67
N ARG A 54 5.08 -3.30 2.40
CA ARG A 54 3.75 -3.75 2.00
C ARG A 54 3.84 -5.03 1.21
N CYS A 55 3.02 -6.02 1.54
CA CYS A 55 2.85 -7.19 0.70
C CYS A 55 2.30 -6.77 -0.68
N ALA A 56 2.50 -7.60 -1.71
CA ALA A 56 2.07 -7.27 -3.07
C ALA A 56 0.59 -6.87 -3.17
N ARG A 57 -0.28 -7.53 -2.40
CA ARG A 57 -1.71 -7.22 -2.28
C ARG A 57 -1.96 -5.78 -1.82
N CYS A 58 -1.45 -5.43 -0.64
CA CYS A 58 -1.64 -4.10 -0.07
C CYS A 58 -0.95 -3.03 -0.90
N GLN A 59 0.19 -3.35 -1.52
CA GLN A 59 0.83 -2.43 -2.45
C GLN A 59 -0.11 -2.11 -3.61
N ARG A 60 -0.66 -3.12 -4.32
CA ARG A 60 -1.59 -2.90 -5.45
C ARG A 60 -2.83 -2.07 -5.08
N ILE A 61 -3.41 -2.33 -3.90
CA ILE A 61 -4.52 -1.51 -3.38
C ILE A 61 -4.07 -0.05 -3.21
N HIS A 62 -2.89 0.18 -2.62
CA HIS A 62 -2.35 1.53 -2.46
C HIS A 62 -2.13 2.22 -3.82
N GLU A 63 -1.60 1.52 -4.83
CA GLU A 63 -1.40 2.12 -6.16
C GLU A 63 -2.73 2.50 -6.80
N HIS A 64 -3.74 1.65 -6.66
CA HIS A 64 -5.09 1.96 -7.12
C HIS A 64 -5.65 3.21 -6.43
N LEU A 65 -5.57 3.28 -5.11
CA LEU A 65 -6.04 4.44 -4.35
C LEU A 65 -5.34 5.76 -4.75
N ARG A 66 -4.04 5.71 -5.06
CA ARG A 66 -3.30 6.86 -5.63
C ARG A 66 -3.85 7.33 -6.98
N THR A 67 -4.51 6.44 -7.74
CA THR A 67 -5.00 6.76 -9.10
C THR A 67 -6.45 7.21 -9.13
N VAL A 68 -7.27 6.77 -8.18
CA VAL A 68 -8.70 7.14 -8.12
C VAL A 68 -8.94 8.47 -7.40
N ASP A 69 -8.00 8.92 -6.56
CA ASP A 69 -8.04 10.28 -6.03
C ASP A 69 -7.68 11.29 -7.14
N LYS A 70 -8.70 11.62 -7.93
CA LYS A 70 -8.63 12.34 -9.22
C LYS A 70 -8.23 13.81 -9.08
N TYR A 71 -8.35 14.36 -7.87
CA TYR A 71 -7.98 15.74 -7.57
C TYR A 71 -6.55 15.84 -7.03
N GLY A 72 -5.95 14.70 -6.65
CA GLY A 72 -4.59 14.69 -6.10
C GLY A 72 -4.49 15.63 -4.91
N ASP A 73 -5.51 15.65 -4.05
CA ASP A 73 -5.52 16.45 -2.82
C ASP A 73 -5.19 15.58 -1.60
N THR A 74 -5.24 14.25 -1.72
CA THR A 74 -4.97 13.33 -0.61
C THR A 74 -4.11 12.13 -1.00
N TRP A 75 -3.02 11.92 -0.25
CA TRP A 75 -2.26 10.69 -0.34
C TRP A 75 -2.90 9.59 0.55
N PRO A 76 -3.10 8.35 0.06
CA PRO A 76 -3.64 7.28 0.86
C PRO A 76 -2.78 7.01 2.10
N ASP A 77 -3.41 6.65 3.22
CA ASP A 77 -2.65 6.23 4.40
C ASP A 77 -1.72 5.06 4.03
N GLU A 78 -0.45 5.16 4.43
CA GLU A 78 0.57 4.17 4.06
C GLU A 78 0.28 2.76 4.57
N ASN A 79 -0.53 2.64 5.64
CA ASN A 79 -0.99 1.39 6.20
C ASN A 79 -2.39 0.99 5.68
N LEU A 80 -2.95 1.72 4.71
CA LEU A 80 -4.32 1.54 4.21
C LEU A 80 -5.39 1.65 5.31
N ALA A 81 -5.10 2.44 6.34
CA ALA A 81 -5.99 2.67 7.48
C ALA A 81 -6.69 4.03 7.38
N CYS A 82 -7.17 4.38 6.18
CA CYS A 82 -7.86 5.67 5.92
C CYS A 82 -9.17 5.81 6.71
N GLY A 83 -9.78 4.70 7.14
CA GLY A 83 -11.05 4.71 7.87
C GLY A 83 -12.26 5.09 6.99
N GLN A 84 -12.07 5.12 5.68
CA GLN A 84 -13.08 5.44 4.68
C GLN A 84 -13.57 4.18 3.98
N SER A 85 -14.84 4.20 3.59
CA SER A 85 -15.43 3.21 2.68
C SER A 85 -15.02 3.54 1.26
N TYR A 86 -14.66 2.54 0.46
CA TYR A 86 -14.31 2.78 -0.94
C TYR A 86 -15.54 3.27 -1.71
N GLU A 87 -16.68 2.62 -1.47
CA GLU A 87 -17.93 2.86 -2.18
C GLU A 87 -18.49 4.26 -1.94
N ASP A 88 -18.31 4.79 -0.72
CA ASP A 88 -18.81 6.10 -0.35
C ASP A 88 -17.98 7.23 -0.98
N GLU A 89 -16.67 7.03 -1.15
CA GLU A 89 -15.74 8.04 -1.66
C GLU A 89 -15.61 8.01 -3.20
N TRP A 90 -15.54 6.80 -3.79
CA TRP A 90 -15.20 6.61 -5.21
C TRP A 90 -16.24 5.80 -6.00
N GLY A 91 -17.33 5.36 -5.39
CA GLY A 91 -18.37 4.56 -6.04
C GLY A 91 -17.97 3.09 -6.22
N GLU A 92 -18.41 2.45 -7.29
CA GLU A 92 -18.21 1.00 -7.46
C GLU A 92 -16.72 0.61 -7.53
N CYS A 93 -16.30 -0.29 -6.63
CA CYS A 93 -14.93 -0.80 -6.59
C CYS A 93 -14.68 -1.76 -7.76
N PRO A 94 -13.61 -1.57 -8.55
CA PRO A 94 -13.26 -2.50 -9.62
C PRO A 94 -13.10 -3.93 -9.07
N PRO A 95 -13.67 -4.96 -9.73
CA PRO A 95 -13.67 -6.34 -9.21
C PRO A 95 -12.28 -6.88 -8.88
N GLU A 96 -11.26 -6.49 -9.64
CA GLU A 96 -9.88 -6.88 -9.42
C GLU A 96 -9.28 -6.29 -8.13
N ILE A 97 -9.73 -5.10 -7.71
CA ILE A 97 -9.31 -4.45 -6.46
C ILE A 97 -10.12 -5.02 -5.30
N ALA A 98 -11.42 -5.20 -5.48
CA ALA A 98 -12.29 -5.84 -4.49
C ALA A 98 -11.79 -7.25 -4.13
N ALA A 99 -11.35 -8.03 -5.12
CA ALA A 99 -10.76 -9.35 -4.88
C ALA A 99 -9.51 -9.31 -3.99
N LEU A 100 -8.70 -8.24 -4.08
CA LEU A 100 -7.51 -8.07 -3.24
C LEU A 100 -7.87 -7.81 -1.77
N ALA A 101 -9.07 -7.32 -1.44
CA ALA A 101 -9.46 -7.12 -0.04
C ALA A 101 -9.53 -8.46 0.73
N PHE A 102 -9.85 -9.54 0.03
CA PHE A 102 -10.04 -10.87 0.61
C PHE A 102 -8.88 -11.84 0.38
N ALA A 103 -7.99 -11.55 -0.58
CA ALA A 103 -6.85 -12.42 -0.90
C ALA A 103 -5.81 -12.45 0.22
N LEU A 104 -5.13 -13.57 0.47
CA LEU A 104 -3.97 -13.61 1.36
C LEU A 104 -2.70 -13.13 0.62
N PRO A 105 -1.66 -12.62 1.35
CA PRO A 105 -0.42 -12.20 0.72
C PRO A 105 0.22 -13.23 -0.22
N GLY A 106 0.09 -14.53 0.11
CA GLY A 106 0.65 -15.62 -0.70
C GLY A 106 -0.16 -16.03 -1.93
N GLU A 107 -1.37 -15.52 -2.08
CA GLU A 107 -2.20 -15.80 -3.25
C GLU A 107 -1.92 -14.82 -4.39
N VAL A 108 -1.51 -13.59 -4.03
CA VAL A 108 -1.23 -12.50 -4.96
C VAL A 108 0.18 -12.57 -5.53
N ASP A 109 1.12 -13.04 -4.72
CA ASP A 109 2.51 -13.22 -5.12
C ASP A 109 2.99 -14.62 -4.71
N LYS A 110 2.82 -15.57 -5.64
CA LYS A 110 3.33 -16.92 -5.47
C LYS A 110 4.82 -16.93 -5.79
N PRO A 111 5.67 -17.50 -4.92
CA PRO A 111 7.08 -17.63 -5.20
C PRO A 111 7.24 -18.50 -6.44
N THR A 112 7.71 -17.90 -7.53
CA THR A 112 8.22 -18.63 -8.70
C THR A 112 9.51 -19.34 -8.36
#